data_AF-A0AAN5Y611-F1
#
_entry.id   AF-A0AAN5Y611-F1
#
_cell.length_a   1.000
_cell.length_b   1.000
_cell.length_c   1.000
_cell.angle_alpha   90.00
_cell.angle_beta   90.00
_cell.angle_gamma   90.00
#
_symmetry.space_group_name_H-M   'P 1'
#
loop_
_entity.id
_entity.type
_entity.pdbx_description
1 polymer ?
#
loop_
_entity_poly.entity_id
_entity_poly.type
_entity_poly.pdbx_seq_one_letter_code
_entity_poly.pdbx_strand_id
1 'polypeptide(L)'
;MKIGYARVSTSDQNLDRQIVTLKNSGAQKIFEEKISGKNIERPQLKALLDYIHDDDVVTVLSLDRLGRNSKDLTEVIDQIRRKGAVLDVLDLPTFAGVEDGNLRALLTNLVLEIYKYTAEEERRKILSRQRQGIKIAKKKGIYKGRKKEYSPTGSKRFLYNGVVNGLKEGKSIAQISREVGIERIQVYRIRDYAKKINAL
;
A
#
# COMPACT_ATOMS: atom_id res chain seq x y z
N MET A 1 -22.32 -6.02 -22.01
CA MET A 1 -21.24 -5.20 -22.67
C MET A 1 -19.88 -5.52 -22.05
N LYS A 2 -18.74 -5.28 -22.72
CA LYS A 2 -17.40 -5.45 -22.10
C LYS A 2 -16.86 -4.13 -21.55
N ILE A 3 -16.54 -4.08 -20.26
CA ILE A 3 -16.08 -2.91 -19.51
C ILE A 3 -14.70 -3.18 -18.91
N GLY A 4 -13.72 -2.36 -19.23
CA GLY A 4 -12.36 -2.46 -18.72
C GLY A 4 -12.15 -1.70 -17.41
N TYR A 5 -11.26 -2.21 -16.56
CA TYR A 5 -10.73 -1.47 -15.42
C TYR A 5 -9.21 -1.55 -15.37
N ALA A 6 -8.57 -0.37 -15.35
CA ALA A 6 -7.13 -0.21 -15.31
C ALA A 6 -6.71 0.53 -14.04
N ARG A 7 -5.65 0.08 -13.38
CA ARG A 7 -5.16 0.70 -12.13
C ARG A 7 -3.64 0.74 -12.07
N VAL A 8 -3.10 1.89 -11.69
CA VAL A 8 -1.65 2.08 -11.44
C VAL A 8 -1.39 2.83 -10.15
N SER A 9 -0.24 2.56 -9.52
CA SER A 9 0.13 3.25 -8.29
C SER A 9 0.73 4.64 -8.51
N THR A 10 1.44 4.85 -9.62
CA THR A 10 2.26 6.07 -9.84
C THR A 10 2.75 6.32 -11.28
N SER A 11 2.74 5.34 -12.20
CA SER A 11 3.36 5.48 -13.52
C SER A 11 2.32 5.50 -14.65
N ASP A 12 2.30 6.61 -15.40
CA ASP A 12 1.40 6.83 -16.54
C ASP A 12 1.69 5.87 -17.70
N GLN A 13 2.97 5.57 -17.97
CA GLN A 13 3.36 4.63 -19.04
C GLN A 13 2.81 3.21 -18.84
N ASN A 14 2.59 2.80 -17.59
CA ASN A 14 2.01 1.48 -17.29
C ASN A 14 0.50 1.48 -17.51
N LEU A 15 -0.16 2.62 -17.29
CA LEU A 15 -1.60 2.77 -17.48
C LEU A 15 -1.95 2.71 -18.97
N ASP A 16 -1.19 3.40 -19.82
CA ASP A 16 -1.41 3.39 -21.27
C ASP A 16 -1.36 1.98 -21.84
N ARG A 17 -0.39 1.16 -21.39
CA ARG A 17 -0.28 -0.24 -21.79
C ARG A 17 -1.50 -1.06 -21.38
N GLN A 18 -2.02 -0.86 -20.16
CA GLN A 18 -3.23 -1.53 -19.70
C GLN A 18 -4.44 -1.13 -20.55
N ILE A 19 -4.60 0.16 -20.84
CA ILE A 19 -5.69 0.68 -21.66
C ILE A 19 -5.65 0.06 -23.05
N VAL A 20 -4.48 0.02 -23.70
CA VAL A 20 -4.32 -0.61 -25.02
C VAL A 20 -4.72 -2.07 -24.98
N THR A 21 -4.25 -2.85 -23.99
CA THR A 21 -4.61 -4.26 -23.86
C THR A 21 -6.11 -4.47 -23.63
N LEU A 22 -6.75 -3.61 -22.82
CA LEU A 22 -8.20 -3.65 -22.58
C LEU A 22 -9.00 -3.29 -23.84
N LYS A 23 -8.56 -2.29 -24.61
CA LYS A 23 -9.18 -1.96 -25.90
C LYS A 23 -9.08 -3.12 -26.87
N ASN A 24 -7.90 -3.75 -26.96
CA ASN A 24 -7.67 -4.90 -27.83
C ASN A 24 -8.49 -6.13 -27.43
N SER A 25 -8.90 -6.25 -26.16
CA SER A 25 -9.79 -7.33 -25.70
C SER A 25 -11.27 -7.05 -25.96
N GLY A 26 -11.61 -5.91 -26.56
CA GLY A 26 -12.96 -5.50 -26.92
C GLY A 26 -13.69 -4.66 -25.87
N ALA A 27 -12.99 -4.11 -24.87
CA ALA A 27 -13.62 -3.24 -23.87
C ALA A 27 -14.14 -1.94 -24.52
N GLN A 28 -15.43 -1.68 -24.34
CA GLN A 28 -16.12 -0.52 -24.92
C GLN A 28 -16.02 0.73 -24.02
N LYS A 29 -15.97 0.51 -22.70
CA LYS A 29 -15.75 1.55 -21.70
C LYS A 29 -14.62 1.13 -20.77
N ILE A 30 -13.73 2.05 -20.42
CA ILE A 30 -12.60 1.78 -19.52
C ILE A 30 -12.65 2.78 -18.36
N PHE A 31 -12.55 2.26 -17.14
CA PHE A 31 -12.39 3.05 -15.92
C PHE A 31 -10.92 3.03 -15.51
N GLU A 32 -10.33 4.22 -15.32
CA GLU A 32 -8.89 4.39 -15.12
C GLU A 32 -8.59 4.97 -13.74
N GLU A 33 -7.89 4.21 -12.89
CA GLU A 33 -7.63 4.59 -11.51
C GLU A 33 -6.13 4.82 -11.25
N LYS A 34 -5.74 6.07 -11.01
CA LYS A 34 -4.36 6.46 -10.66
C LYS A 34 -4.20 6.58 -9.14
N ILE A 35 -4.23 5.45 -8.46
CA ILE A 35 -4.20 5.41 -6.99
C ILE A 35 -3.26 4.31 -6.50
N SER A 36 -2.36 4.68 -5.58
CA SER A 36 -1.50 3.76 -4.85
C SER A 36 -2.31 2.66 -4.16
N GLY A 37 -1.83 1.41 -4.20
CA GLY A 37 -2.48 0.27 -3.55
C GLY A 37 -2.69 0.43 -2.03
N LYS A 38 -2.09 1.44 -1.39
CA LYS A 38 -2.31 1.83 0.01
C LYS A 38 -3.46 2.81 0.28
N ASN A 39 -3.97 3.53 -0.73
CA ASN A 39 -5.08 4.47 -0.53
C ASN A 39 -6.47 3.83 -0.65
N ILE A 40 -7.32 4.03 0.36
CA ILE A 40 -8.56 3.25 0.60
C ILE A 40 -9.66 3.57 -0.41
N GLU A 41 -9.70 4.81 -0.87
CA GLU A 41 -10.72 5.27 -1.80
C GLU A 41 -10.36 4.86 -3.23
N ARG A 42 -11.30 4.20 -3.91
CA ARG A 42 -11.24 3.83 -5.34
C ARG A 42 -12.50 4.35 -6.05
N PRO A 43 -12.60 5.66 -6.32
CA PRO A 43 -13.78 6.25 -6.91
C PRO A 43 -14.11 5.67 -8.30
N GLN A 44 -13.11 5.28 -9.10
CA GLN A 44 -13.33 4.73 -10.44
C GLN A 44 -13.77 3.27 -10.38
N LEU A 45 -13.25 2.49 -9.43
CA LEU A 45 -13.79 1.14 -9.19
C LEU A 45 -15.25 1.23 -8.72
N LYS A 46 -15.56 2.15 -7.81
CA LYS A 46 -16.93 2.36 -7.35
C LYS A 46 -17.84 2.77 -8.51
N ALA A 47 -17.41 3.74 -9.32
CA ALA A 47 -18.15 4.17 -10.50
C ALA A 47 -18.37 3.02 -11.50
N LEU A 48 -17.39 2.14 -11.69
CA LEU A 48 -17.56 0.93 -12.49
C LEU A 48 -18.63 0.02 -11.89
N LEU A 49 -18.54 -0.30 -10.60
CA LEU A 49 -19.48 -1.17 -9.91
C LEU A 49 -20.91 -0.60 -9.92
N ASP A 50 -21.05 0.73 -9.87
CA ASP A 50 -22.32 1.41 -10.01
C ASP A 50 -22.85 1.36 -11.46
N TYR A 51 -21.95 1.35 -12.45
CA TYR A 51 -22.27 1.38 -13.88
C TYR A 51 -22.65 0.03 -14.50
N ILE A 52 -22.09 -1.08 -14.01
CA ILE A 52 -22.36 -2.41 -14.58
C ILE A 52 -23.77 -2.91 -14.27
N HIS A 53 -24.31 -3.71 -15.19
CA HIS A 53 -25.62 -4.36 -15.13
C HIS A 53 -25.51 -5.86 -15.46
N ASP A 54 -26.65 -6.54 -15.51
CA ASP A 54 -26.74 -7.94 -15.93
C ASP A 54 -26.16 -8.13 -17.35
N ASP A 55 -25.56 -9.30 -17.61
CA ASP A 55 -24.85 -9.63 -18.86
C ASP A 55 -23.62 -8.75 -19.22
N ASP A 56 -23.18 -7.88 -18.31
CA ASP A 56 -21.91 -7.18 -18.48
C ASP A 56 -20.71 -8.07 -18.16
N VAL A 57 -19.58 -7.77 -18.82
CA VAL A 57 -18.29 -8.41 -18.60
C VAL A 57 -17.31 -7.36 -18.11
N VAL A 58 -16.90 -7.46 -16.85
CA VAL A 58 -15.84 -6.65 -16.27
C VAL A 58 -14.51 -7.29 -16.63
N THR A 59 -13.70 -6.62 -17.43
CA THR A 59 -12.38 -7.10 -17.85
C THR A 59 -11.27 -6.33 -17.14
N VAL A 60 -10.32 -7.06 -16.56
CA VAL A 60 -9.08 -6.52 -15.99
C VAL A 60 -7.88 -7.25 -16.58
N LEU A 61 -6.72 -6.58 -16.60
CA LEU A 61 -5.49 -7.25 -17.02
C LEU A 61 -5.13 -8.40 -16.06
N SER A 62 -5.11 -8.12 -14.76
CA SER A 62 -4.69 -9.05 -13.72
C SER A 62 -5.45 -8.81 -12.40
N LEU A 63 -5.48 -9.81 -11.51
CA LEU A 63 -6.23 -9.74 -10.24
C LEU A 63 -5.73 -8.66 -9.29
N ASP A 64 -4.42 -8.37 -9.29
CA ASP A 64 -3.84 -7.32 -8.46
C ASP A 64 -4.27 -5.92 -8.91
N ARG A 65 -4.85 -5.75 -10.10
CA ARG A 65 -5.49 -4.49 -10.52
C ARG A 65 -6.82 -4.28 -9.81
N LEU A 66 -7.58 -5.35 -9.60
CA LEU A 66 -8.92 -5.31 -9.02
C LEU A 66 -8.91 -5.17 -7.48
N GLY A 67 -8.10 -5.98 -6.79
CA GLY A 67 -8.04 -6.05 -5.33
C GLY A 67 -6.69 -5.67 -4.73
N ARG A 68 -6.69 -5.28 -3.44
CA ARG A 68 -5.51 -4.88 -2.66
C ARG A 68 -4.99 -6.02 -1.78
N ASN A 69 -5.88 -6.96 -1.48
CA ASN A 69 -5.63 -8.19 -0.76
C ASN A 69 -6.75 -9.19 -1.10
N SER A 70 -6.62 -10.42 -0.61
CA SER A 70 -7.57 -11.52 -0.87
C SER A 70 -9.01 -11.20 -0.44
N LYS A 71 -9.19 -10.57 0.73
CA LYS A 71 -10.52 -10.16 1.24
C LYS A 71 -11.16 -9.13 0.33
N ASP A 72 -10.42 -8.08 0.01
CA ASP A 72 -10.86 -6.98 -0.85
C ASP A 72 -11.19 -7.48 -2.27
N LEU A 73 -10.36 -8.37 -2.82
CA LEU A 73 -10.60 -8.99 -4.12
C LEU A 73 -11.90 -9.81 -4.11
N THR A 74 -12.12 -10.61 -3.05
CA THR A 74 -13.33 -11.42 -2.91
C THR A 74 -14.57 -10.55 -2.85
N GLU A 75 -14.54 -9.47 -2.07
CA GLU A 75 -15.65 -8.54 -1.94
C GLU A 75 -16.01 -7.86 -3.27
N VAL A 76 -15.01 -7.44 -4.07
CA VAL A 76 -15.24 -6.85 -5.38
C VAL A 76 -15.83 -7.88 -6.36
N ILE A 77 -15.32 -9.11 -6.37
CA ILE A 77 -15.85 -10.20 -7.21
C ILE A 77 -17.32 -10.48 -6.86
N ASP A 78 -17.66 -10.54 -5.57
CA ASP A 78 -19.02 -10.78 -5.12
C ASP A 78 -19.97 -9.64 -5.53
N GLN A 79 -19.51 -8.40 -5.50
CA GLN A 79 -20.29 -7.25 -5.97
C GLN A 79 -20.59 -7.33 -7.47
N ILE A 80 -19.58 -7.69 -8.28
CA ILE A 80 -19.76 -7.90 -9.73
C ILE A 80 -20.81 -9.00 -9.98
N ARG A 81 -20.72 -10.13 -9.27
CA ARG A 81 -21.67 -11.25 -9.43
C ARG A 81 -23.08 -10.90 -9.01
N ARG A 82 -23.25 -10.18 -7.90
CA ARG A 82 -24.58 -9.76 -7.42
C ARG A 82 -25.30 -8.85 -8.42
N LYS A 83 -24.54 -8.17 -9.29
CA LYS A 83 -25.07 -7.36 -10.38
C LYS A 83 -25.37 -8.16 -11.65
N GLY A 84 -25.15 -9.47 -11.67
CA GLY A 84 -25.33 -10.33 -12.85
C GLY A 84 -24.17 -10.27 -13.85
N ALA A 85 -23.11 -9.51 -13.53
CA ALA A 85 -21.95 -9.37 -14.40
C ALA A 85 -20.92 -10.49 -14.17
N VAL A 86 -20.09 -10.72 -15.20
CA VAL A 86 -19.01 -11.72 -15.21
C VAL A 86 -17.67 -11.01 -15.12
N LEU A 87 -16.73 -11.58 -14.35
CA LEU A 87 -15.35 -11.12 -14.32
C LEU A 87 -14.52 -11.88 -15.37
N ASP A 88 -13.82 -11.14 -16.21
CA ASP A 88 -12.82 -11.60 -17.18
C ASP A 88 -11.44 -11.05 -16.80
N VAL A 89 -10.44 -11.93 -16.72
CA VAL A 89 -9.08 -11.56 -16.32
C VAL A 89 -8.13 -12.03 -17.41
N LEU A 90 -7.50 -11.09 -18.10
CA LEU A 90 -6.75 -11.38 -19.32
C LEU A 90 -5.50 -12.24 -19.08
N ASP A 91 -4.87 -12.10 -17.92
CA ASP A 91 -3.71 -12.90 -17.54
C ASP A 91 -4.09 -14.31 -17.02
N LEU A 92 -5.39 -14.62 -16.90
CA LEU A 92 -5.88 -15.94 -16.50
C LEU A 92 -6.35 -16.75 -17.71
N PRO A 93 -6.34 -18.10 -17.61
CA PRO A 93 -7.00 -18.94 -18.61
C PRO A 93 -8.47 -18.52 -18.78
N THR A 94 -8.88 -18.29 -20.03
CA THR A 94 -10.26 -17.95 -20.34
C THR A 94 -11.10 -19.20 -20.53
N PHE A 95 -12.34 -19.15 -20.03
CA PHE A 95 -13.36 -20.19 -20.22
C PHE A 95 -14.46 -19.75 -21.20
N ALA A 96 -14.18 -18.75 -22.05
CA ALA A 96 -15.15 -18.21 -23.00
C ALA A 96 -15.71 -19.26 -23.99
N GLY A 97 -14.97 -20.34 -24.27
CA GLY A 97 -15.44 -21.46 -25.10
C GLY A 97 -16.41 -22.42 -24.40
N VAL A 98 -16.72 -22.20 -23.12
CA VAL A 98 -17.72 -22.99 -22.38
C VAL A 98 -19.08 -22.33 -22.55
N GLU A 99 -19.98 -23.00 -23.29
CA GLU A 99 -21.33 -22.51 -23.59
C GLU A 99 -22.24 -22.46 -22.35
N ASP A 100 -22.13 -23.47 -21.48
CA ASP A 100 -22.86 -23.50 -20.21
C ASP A 100 -22.32 -22.41 -19.26
N GLY A 101 -23.15 -21.40 -18.99
CA GLY A 101 -22.81 -20.29 -18.12
C GLY A 101 -22.50 -20.70 -16.68
N ASN A 102 -23.17 -21.72 -16.15
CA ASN A 102 -22.94 -22.22 -14.79
C ASN A 102 -21.58 -22.94 -14.69
N LEU A 103 -21.27 -23.78 -15.69
CA LEU A 103 -19.96 -24.45 -15.76
C LEU A 103 -18.82 -23.44 -15.94
N ARG A 104 -19.01 -22.46 -16.82
CA ARG A 104 -18.04 -21.37 -17.02
C ARG A 104 -17.78 -20.59 -15.73
N ALA A 105 -18.85 -20.25 -14.99
CA ALA A 105 -18.73 -19.59 -13.70
C ALA A 105 -17.99 -20.46 -12.68
N LEU A 106 -18.29 -21.76 -12.59
CA LEU A 106 -17.61 -22.69 -11.69
C LEU A 106 -16.09 -22.77 -11.98
N LEU A 107 -15.71 -22.93 -13.25
CA LEU A 107 -14.31 -23.00 -13.66
C LEU A 107 -13.55 -21.70 -13.36
N THR A 108 -14.19 -20.56 -13.65
CA THR A 108 -13.64 -19.25 -13.31
C THR A 108 -13.41 -19.13 -11.80
N ASN A 109 -14.37 -19.57 -10.99
CA ASN A 109 -14.26 -19.54 -9.52
C ASN A 109 -13.08 -20.38 -9.02
N LEU A 110 -12.91 -21.59 -9.56
CA LEU A 110 -11.83 -22.49 -9.17
C LEU A 110 -10.45 -21.87 -9.46
N VAL A 111 -10.28 -21.30 -10.65
CA VAL A 111 -9.03 -20.59 -11.02
C VAL A 111 -8.80 -19.41 -10.09
N LEU A 112 -9.83 -18.60 -9.82
CA LEU A 112 -9.72 -17.46 -8.91
C LEU A 112 -9.26 -17.89 -7.50
N GLU A 113 -9.79 -18.97 -6.95
CA GLU A 113 -9.39 -19.47 -5.63
C GLU A 113 -7.95 -19.98 -5.61
N ILE A 114 -7.51 -20.69 -6.65
CA ILE A 114 -6.10 -21.11 -6.78
C ILE A 114 -5.18 -19.89 -6.80
N TYR A 115 -5.53 -18.84 -7.56
CA TYR A 115 -4.73 -17.62 -7.64
C TYR A 115 -4.73 -16.80 -6.34
N LYS A 116 -5.86 -16.76 -5.62
CA LYS A 116 -5.90 -16.15 -4.28
C LYS A 116 -4.94 -16.87 -3.33
N TYR A 117 -4.96 -18.21 -3.34
CA TYR A 117 -4.07 -19.02 -2.51
C TYR A 117 -2.59 -18.82 -2.84
N THR A 118 -2.22 -18.83 -4.12
CA THR A 118 -0.82 -18.63 -4.54
C THR A 118 -0.31 -17.24 -4.16
N ALA A 119 -1.11 -16.19 -4.35
CA ALA A 119 -0.76 -14.83 -3.96
C ALA A 119 -0.56 -14.68 -2.43
N GLU A 120 -1.41 -15.32 -1.62
CA GLU A 120 -1.23 -15.36 -0.17
C GLU A 120 0.02 -16.12 0.25
N GLU A 121 0.31 -17.27 -0.37
CA GLU A 121 1.50 -18.06 -0.12
C GLU A 121 2.79 -17.29 -0.45
N GLU A 122 2.84 -16.61 -1.59
CA GLU A 122 3.97 -15.75 -1.96
C GLU A 122 4.19 -14.64 -0.93
N ARG A 123 3.11 -13.98 -0.50
CA ARG A 123 3.17 -12.96 0.54
C ARG A 123 3.69 -13.52 1.86
N ARG A 124 3.23 -14.70 2.28
CA ARG A 124 3.74 -15.40 3.48
C ARG A 124 5.25 -15.69 3.36
N LYS A 125 5.70 -16.18 2.21
CA LYS A 125 7.13 -16.46 1.93
C LYS A 125 7.98 -15.19 1.98
N ILE A 126 7.54 -14.09 1.37
CA ILE A 126 8.25 -12.80 1.41
C ILE A 126 8.42 -12.32 2.86
N LEU A 127 7.34 -12.34 3.65
CA LEU A 127 7.38 -11.93 5.05
C LEU A 127 8.28 -12.84 5.89
N SER A 128 8.25 -14.14 5.65
CA SER A 128 9.14 -15.10 6.32
C SER A 128 10.61 -14.80 6.04
N ARG A 129 10.98 -14.63 4.76
CA ARG A 129 12.35 -14.26 4.36
C ARG A 129 12.78 -12.91 4.95
N GLN A 130 11.89 -11.92 4.94
CA GLN A 130 12.15 -10.62 5.56
C GLN A 130 12.44 -10.76 7.06
N ARG A 131 11.62 -11.53 7.78
CA ARG A 131 11.84 -11.79 9.22
C ARG A 131 13.17 -12.49 9.48
N GLN A 132 13.54 -13.48 8.66
CA GLN A 132 14.84 -14.15 8.75
C GLN A 132 15.99 -13.17 8.53
N GLY A 133 15.92 -12.34 7.49
CA GLY A 133 16.90 -11.29 7.21
C GLY A 133 17.03 -10.28 8.35
N ILE A 134 15.90 -9.82 8.91
CA ILE A 134 15.88 -8.94 10.10
C ILE A 134 16.55 -9.63 11.29
N LYS A 135 16.27 -10.92 11.55
CA LYS A 135 16.88 -11.67 12.65
C LYS A 135 18.40 -11.76 12.51
N ILE A 136 18.90 -12.02 11.31
CA ILE A 136 20.34 -12.05 11.01
C ILE A 136 20.96 -10.66 11.21
N ALA A 137 20.35 -9.61 10.65
CA ALA A 137 20.86 -8.25 10.76
C ALA A 137 20.80 -7.70 12.21
N LYS A 138 19.81 -8.12 13.01
CA LYS A 138 19.78 -7.83 14.46
C LYS A 138 20.92 -8.53 15.20
N LYS A 139 21.17 -9.82 14.92
CA LYS A 139 22.34 -10.54 15.48
C LYS A 139 23.67 -9.89 15.12
N LYS A 140 23.79 -9.37 13.89
CA LYS A 140 24.97 -8.62 13.42
C LYS A 140 25.05 -7.17 13.94
N GLY A 141 24.10 -6.72 14.77
CA GLY A 141 24.10 -5.36 15.33
C GLY A 141 23.87 -4.23 14.31
N ILE A 142 23.36 -4.54 13.11
CA ILE A 142 23.16 -3.54 12.03
C ILE A 142 22.08 -2.53 12.41
N TYR A 143 21.02 -2.99 13.09
CA TYR A 143 19.93 -2.11 13.53
C TYR A 143 20.35 -1.29 14.74
N LYS A 144 20.79 -0.04 14.50
CA LYS A 144 21.17 0.94 15.54
C LYS A 144 19.99 1.80 16.05
N GLY A 145 18.76 1.46 15.66
CA GLY A 145 17.56 2.23 15.98
C GLY A 145 17.44 3.54 15.17
N ARG A 146 16.43 4.35 15.51
CA ARG A 146 16.25 5.68 14.89
C ARG A 146 17.41 6.60 15.31
N LYS A 147 18.10 7.20 14.34
CA LYS A 147 19.12 8.23 14.62
C LYS A 147 18.46 9.36 15.43
N LYS A 148 19.07 9.75 16.55
CA LYS A 148 18.55 10.84 17.38
C LYS A 148 18.80 12.18 16.70
N GLU A 149 17.72 12.86 16.31
CA GLU A 149 17.77 14.18 15.66
C GLU A 149 18.39 15.25 16.57
N TYR A 150 18.00 15.27 17.86
CA TYR A 150 18.54 16.16 18.88
C TYR A 150 19.67 15.47 19.64
N SER A 151 20.87 15.48 19.05
CA SER A 151 22.08 14.93 19.64
C SER A 151 23.31 15.70 19.14
N PRO A 152 24.50 15.54 19.76
CA PRO A 152 25.70 16.25 19.32
C PRO A 152 26.04 16.08 17.83
N THR A 153 25.71 14.91 17.27
CA THR A 153 25.93 14.55 15.86
C THR A 153 24.63 14.43 15.06
N GLY A 154 23.50 14.83 15.65
CA GLY A 154 22.18 14.76 15.03
C GLY A 154 21.92 15.89 14.04
N SER A 155 20.90 15.73 13.20
CA SER A 155 20.48 16.76 12.24
C SER A 155 20.07 18.07 12.90
N LYS A 156 19.57 18.03 14.15
CA LYS A 156 19.16 19.18 14.94
C LYS A 156 20.17 19.50 16.06
N ARG A 157 21.46 19.31 15.79
CA ARG A 157 22.56 19.57 16.75
C ARG A 157 22.57 21.00 17.30
N PHE A 158 22.21 22.00 16.49
CA PHE A 158 22.21 23.40 16.91
C PHE A 158 21.17 23.66 18.01
N LEU A 159 19.96 23.11 17.85
CA LEU A 159 18.91 23.19 18.87
C LEU A 159 19.30 22.39 20.13
N TYR A 160 19.92 21.22 19.96
CA TYR A 160 20.45 20.43 21.07
C TYR A 160 21.48 21.22 21.89
N ASN A 161 22.45 21.85 21.24
CA ASN A 161 23.49 22.64 21.90
C ASN A 161 22.91 23.87 22.61
N GLY A 162 21.95 24.57 21.99
CA GLY A 162 21.28 25.71 22.62
C GLY A 162 20.57 25.32 23.93
N VAL A 163 19.90 24.16 23.95
CA VAL A 163 19.28 23.63 25.17
C VAL A 163 20.34 23.25 26.23
N VAL A 164 21.40 22.54 25.84
CA VAL A 164 22.44 22.11 26.80
C VAL A 164 23.15 23.31 27.42
N ASN A 165 23.49 24.33 26.63
CA ASN A 165 24.13 25.54 27.14
C ASN A 165 23.21 26.31 28.10
N GLY A 166 21.94 26.51 27.73
CA GLY A 166 20.98 27.15 28.63
C GLY A 166 20.78 26.39 29.95
N LEU A 167 20.85 25.05 29.93
CA LEU A 167 20.81 24.24 31.14
C LEU A 167 22.06 24.39 32.00
N LYS A 168 23.26 24.50 31.40
CA LYS A 168 24.53 24.76 32.11
C LYS A 168 24.58 26.15 32.74
N GLU A 169 23.98 27.13 32.06
CA GLU A 169 23.79 28.50 32.57
C GLU A 169 22.73 28.59 33.69
N GLY A 170 22.06 27.49 34.03
CA GLY A 170 21.03 27.46 35.08
C GLY A 170 19.69 28.07 34.67
N LYS A 171 19.43 28.30 33.38
CA LYS A 171 18.16 28.88 32.90
C LYS A 171 16.99 27.92 33.12
N SER A 172 15.81 28.50 33.33
CA SER A 172 14.57 27.71 33.46
C SER A 172 14.16 27.05 32.14
N ILE A 173 13.50 25.89 32.22
CA ILE A 173 12.99 25.16 31.03
C ILE A 173 12.06 26.03 30.18
N ALA A 174 11.26 26.89 30.81
CA ALA A 174 10.34 27.79 30.11
C ALA A 174 11.09 28.91 29.35
N GLN A 175 12.22 29.36 29.86
CA GLN A 175 13.09 30.32 29.17
C GLN A 175 13.80 29.67 27.99
N ILE A 176 14.42 28.50 28.20
CA ILE A 176 15.12 27.74 27.15
C ILE A 176 14.18 27.39 26.00
N SER A 177 12.94 26.97 26.30
CA SER A 177 11.91 26.67 25.31
C SER A 177 11.60 27.88 24.41
N ARG A 178 11.52 29.09 24.97
CA ARG A 178 11.26 30.33 24.22
C ARG A 178 12.48 30.78 23.40
N GLU A 179 13.68 30.75 23.98
CA GLU A 179 14.91 31.17 23.32
C GLU A 179 15.30 30.25 22.15
N VAL A 180 15.16 28.93 22.34
CA VAL A 180 15.54 27.92 21.32
C VAL A 180 14.41 27.65 20.32
N GLY A 181 13.18 28.09 20.61
CA GLY A 181 12.03 27.90 19.71
C GLY A 181 11.54 26.45 19.63
N ILE A 182 11.62 25.69 20.73
CA ILE A 182 11.14 24.31 20.80
C ILE A 182 10.18 24.10 21.97
N GLU A 183 9.26 23.15 21.83
CA GLU A 183 8.32 22.82 22.90
C GLU A 183 9.04 22.36 24.18
N ARG A 184 8.47 22.69 25.34
CA ARG A 184 9.01 22.30 26.66
C ARG A 184 9.26 20.79 26.76
N ILE A 185 8.38 19.96 26.17
CA ILE A 185 8.54 18.50 26.16
C ILE A 185 9.81 18.06 25.44
N GLN A 186 10.24 18.77 24.39
CA GLN A 186 11.49 18.50 23.69
C GLN A 186 12.69 18.93 24.54
N VAL A 187 12.60 20.06 25.26
CA VAL A 187 13.64 20.48 26.22
C VAL A 187 13.85 19.41 27.30
N TYR A 188 12.78 18.86 27.88
CA TYR A 188 12.87 17.77 28.86
C TYR A 188 13.53 16.52 28.26
N ARG A 189 13.12 16.10 27.06
CA ARG A 189 13.74 14.95 26.37
C ARG A 189 15.22 15.15 26.07
N ILE A 190 15.61 16.36 25.68
CA ILE A 190 17.01 16.72 25.41
C ILE A 190 17.81 16.71 26.71
N ARG A 191 17.29 17.29 27.80
CA ARG A 191 17.92 17.28 29.12
C ARG A 191 18.17 15.86 29.61
N ASP A 192 17.16 15.01 29.58
CA ASP A 192 17.27 13.63 30.07
C ASP A 192 18.24 12.81 29.21
N TYR A 193 18.28 13.07 27.91
CA TYR A 193 19.28 12.49 27.03
C TYR A 193 20.70 13.02 27.29
N ALA A 194 20.87 14.32 27.50
CA ALA A 194 22.16 14.95 27.78
C ALA A 194 22.77 14.43 29.10
N LYS A 195 21.96 14.26 30.15
CA LYS A 195 22.37 13.58 31.40
C LYS A 195 22.83 12.15 31.15
N LYS A 196 22.09 11.39 30.33
CA LYS A 196 22.44 9.99 30.01
C LYS A 196 23.78 9.84 29.28
N ILE A 197 24.25 10.89 28.60
CA ILE A 197 25.55 10.89 27.91
C ILE A 197 26.62 11.73 28.64
N ASN A 198 26.37 12.11 29.89
CA ASN A 198 27.26 12.93 30.73
C ASN A 198 27.65 14.28 30.08
N ALA A 199 26.74 14.88 29.31
CA ALA A 199 26.93 16.22 28.74
C ALA A 199 26.45 17.36 29.66
N LEU A 200 25.74 16.99 30.74
CA LEU A 200 25.22 17.79 31.85
C LEU A 200 25.46 17.00 33.13
#